data_AF-A0A662CAJ4-F1
#
_entry.id   AF-A0A662CAJ4-F1
#
_cell.length_a   1.000
_cell.length_b   1.000
_cell.length_c   1.000
_cell.angle_alpha   90.00
_cell.angle_beta   90.00
_cell.angle_gamma   90.00
#
_symmetry.space_group_name_H-M   'P 1'
#
loop_
_entity.id
_entity.type
_entity.pdbx_description
1 polymer ?
#
loop_
_entity_poly.entity_id
_entity_poly.type
_entity_poly.pdbx_seq_one_letter_code
_entity_poly.pdbx_strand_id
1 'polypeptide(L)'
;MRRISNLSFSLIFLLSITLTASGADGTEEEHDSHSSVEGLMRGERLFYGLIDGKFESKACADCHNTVEIDTFNWNPNAWEIAHQYKERSLQEFTKSVLNPSSKTMSTMHQTFNLDVGDVELIKLFLDDFEEHGLSKRKPVINKIFLFILLGVVLTWVILDIFFLKRVKRRYILGIIFLVALAWQVKLLYDAGTSLGRQENYEPDQPIKFSHVVHAKDMQIDCQYCHTTVAHSKHAGIPDVNICWNCLSIVREGSHSGKHQINKVVDAWESGIPIQWIKVYNLQDHVFFSHAQHVTVGKVECLTCHGNIEEMDRVRQLGDLSMGWCINCHRDTEIQFFDNEFYTQYKELHKLMESGEIDRVTAELTGGTECSKCHY
;
A
#
# COMPACT_ATOMS: atom_id res chain seq x y z
N MET A 1 26.35 56.48 33.87
CA MET A 1 27.83 56.41 33.87
C MET A 1 28.26 55.15 33.12
N ARG A 2 29.15 55.34 32.13
CA ARG A 2 30.05 54.40 31.41
C ARG A 2 29.50 53.29 30.49
N ARG A 3 29.80 53.52 29.20
CA ARG A 3 29.96 52.61 28.03
C ARG A 3 30.97 51.48 28.28
N ILE A 4 30.94 50.45 27.42
CA ILE A 4 32.02 49.74 26.66
C ILE A 4 31.31 48.61 25.87
N SER A 5 31.13 48.66 24.54
CA SER A 5 32.06 48.47 23.40
C SER A 5 32.12 47.02 22.88
N ASN A 6 31.69 46.89 21.62
CA ASN A 6 31.97 45.91 20.56
C ASN A 6 33.20 45.01 20.75
N LEU A 7 33.08 43.74 20.32
CA LEU A 7 34.10 43.07 19.49
C LEU A 7 33.44 41.93 18.69
N SER A 8 33.37 42.12 17.37
CA SER A 8 32.99 41.11 16.37
C SER A 8 34.18 40.20 16.08
N PHE A 9 33.97 38.89 15.99
CA PHE A 9 34.99 37.94 15.54
C PHE A 9 34.58 37.38 14.18
N SER A 10 35.28 37.84 13.14
CA SER A 10 35.25 37.24 11.80
C SER A 10 36.26 36.08 11.77
N LEU A 11 35.85 34.93 11.23
CA LEU A 11 36.77 33.90 10.75
C LEU A 11 36.33 33.53 9.32
N ILE A 12 37.02 34.09 8.34
CA ILE A 12 36.89 33.77 6.91
C ILE A 12 38.04 32.81 6.60
N PHE A 13 37.70 31.60 6.17
CA PHE A 13 38.65 30.61 5.66
C PHE A 13 38.68 30.75 4.12
N LEU A 14 39.76 31.32 3.59
CA LEU A 14 40.02 31.42 2.14
C LEU A 14 40.76 30.16 1.70
N LEU A 15 40.11 29.30 0.92
CA LEU A 15 40.74 28.22 0.18
C LEU A 15 40.91 28.66 -1.27
N SER A 16 42.15 28.98 -1.64
CA SER A 16 42.55 29.35 -3.00
C SER A 16 42.69 28.08 -3.84
N ILE A 17 41.79 27.86 -4.80
CA ILE A 17 41.99 26.89 -5.89
C ILE A 17 42.39 27.67 -7.14
N THR A 18 43.61 27.45 -7.58
CA THR A 18 44.14 27.92 -8.87
C THR A 18 43.51 27.11 -10.00
N LEU A 19 42.66 27.74 -10.81
CA LEU A 19 42.24 27.21 -12.11
C LEU A 19 43.39 27.42 -13.11
N THR A 20 44.05 26.35 -13.53
CA THR A 20 44.89 26.35 -14.73
C THR A 20 44.00 26.07 -15.93
N ALA A 21 43.73 27.11 -16.73
CA ALA A 21 43.20 26.96 -18.07
C ALA A 21 44.32 26.39 -18.97
N SER A 22 44.15 25.17 -19.44
CA SER A 22 44.90 24.61 -20.56
C SER A 22 43.87 24.39 -21.67
N GLY A 23 43.87 25.31 -22.64
CA GLY A 23 43.17 25.10 -23.90
C GLY A 23 43.89 24.02 -24.69
N ALA A 24 43.16 22.96 -24.99
CA ALA A 24 43.49 22.03 -26.05
C ALA A 24 42.23 21.88 -26.90
N ASP A 25 42.40 22.32 -28.14
CA ASP A 25 41.46 22.28 -29.25
C ASP A 25 40.91 20.86 -29.44
N GLY A 26 39.60 20.72 -29.31
CA GLY A 26 38.85 19.48 -29.42
C GLY A 26 37.40 19.82 -29.70
N THR A 27 37.03 19.77 -30.97
CA THR A 27 35.65 19.89 -31.44
C THR A 27 34.84 18.71 -30.91
N GLU A 28 34.16 18.89 -29.78
CA GLU A 28 33.13 17.98 -29.29
C GLU A 28 31.75 18.61 -29.47
N GLU A 29 30.81 17.77 -29.87
CA GLU A 29 29.44 18.05 -30.30
C GLU A 29 28.60 18.66 -29.17
N GLU A 30 28.49 19.99 -29.11
CA GLU A 30 27.61 20.70 -28.16
C GLU A 30 26.15 20.80 -28.64
N HIS A 31 25.79 20.11 -29.74
CA HIS A 31 24.53 20.34 -30.45
C HIS A 31 23.38 19.36 -30.11
N ASP A 32 23.62 18.30 -29.34
CA ASP A 32 22.62 17.25 -29.06
C ASP A 32 22.02 17.25 -27.63
N SER A 33 22.69 17.84 -26.64
CA SER A 33 22.19 17.81 -25.24
C SER A 33 21.02 18.77 -24.99
N HIS A 34 20.98 19.92 -25.66
CA HIS A 34 19.89 20.88 -25.52
C HIS A 34 18.60 20.40 -26.19
N SER A 35 18.72 19.75 -27.36
CA SER A 35 17.58 19.20 -28.12
C SER A 35 16.90 18.06 -27.37
N SER A 36 17.67 17.17 -26.73
CA SER A 36 17.13 16.06 -25.96
C SER A 36 16.41 16.51 -24.68
N VAL A 37 16.95 17.50 -23.96
CA VAL A 37 16.31 18.06 -22.76
C VAL A 37 15.03 18.83 -23.09
N GLU A 38 15.01 19.60 -24.18
CA GLU A 38 13.79 20.28 -24.63
C GLU A 38 12.70 19.28 -25.06
N GLY A 39 13.09 18.23 -25.79
CA GLY A 39 12.20 17.13 -26.17
C GLY A 39 11.59 16.44 -24.95
N LEU A 40 12.41 16.15 -23.94
CA LEU A 40 11.98 15.53 -22.69
C LEU A 40 10.92 16.38 -21.96
N MET A 41 11.21 17.66 -21.74
CA MET A 41 10.28 18.59 -21.07
C MET A 41 8.98 18.73 -21.85
N ARG A 42 9.03 18.72 -23.18
CA ARG A 42 7.82 18.80 -24.01
C ARG A 42 7.00 17.52 -23.94
N GLY A 43 7.66 16.36 -23.93
CA GLY A 43 7.03 15.06 -23.71
C GLY A 43 6.32 14.96 -22.37
N GLU A 44 6.99 15.39 -21.29
CA GLU A 44 6.41 15.47 -19.96
C GLU A 44 5.15 16.37 -19.96
N ARG A 45 5.24 17.57 -20.53
CA ARG A 45 4.11 18.49 -20.62
C ARG A 45 2.94 17.91 -21.41
N LEU A 46 3.19 17.17 -22.49
CA LEU A 46 2.15 16.46 -23.23
C LEU A 46 1.48 15.40 -22.34
N PHE A 47 2.27 14.59 -21.64
CA PHE A 47 1.74 13.55 -20.76
C PHE A 47 0.83 14.10 -19.66
N TYR A 48 1.19 15.24 -19.08
CA TYR A 48 0.39 15.95 -18.07
C TYR A 48 -0.72 16.85 -18.66
N GLY A 49 -0.89 16.92 -19.98
CA GLY A 49 -1.93 17.74 -20.60
C GLY A 49 -1.70 19.25 -20.50
N LEU A 50 -0.44 19.68 -20.34
CA LEU A 50 -0.04 21.09 -20.20
C LEU A 50 0.21 21.78 -21.56
N ILE A 51 -0.28 21.18 -22.65
CA ILE A 51 -0.24 21.72 -24.01
C ILE A 51 -1.67 21.81 -24.55
N ASP A 52 -2.09 23.03 -24.87
CA ASP A 52 -3.45 23.34 -25.31
C ASP A 52 -3.82 22.63 -26.62
N GLY A 53 -5.08 22.23 -26.74
CA GLY A 53 -5.65 21.65 -27.97
C GLY A 53 -5.26 20.20 -28.27
N LYS A 54 -4.51 19.55 -27.38
CA LYS A 54 -4.11 18.13 -27.50
C LYS A 54 -5.07 17.16 -26.82
N PHE A 55 -5.83 17.61 -25.82
CA PHE A 55 -6.76 16.78 -25.05
C PHE A 55 -8.11 17.47 -24.91
N GLU A 56 -9.20 16.77 -25.19
CA GLU A 56 -10.56 17.31 -25.03
C GLU A 56 -11.08 17.25 -23.58
N SER A 57 -10.69 16.23 -22.81
CA SER A 57 -11.22 16.02 -21.46
C SER A 57 -10.20 15.52 -20.44
N LYS A 58 -9.44 14.47 -20.75
CA LYS A 58 -8.45 13.86 -19.86
C LYS A 58 -7.09 13.78 -20.55
N ALA A 59 -6.04 14.10 -19.79
CA ALA A 59 -4.66 13.87 -20.18
C ALA A 59 -4.22 12.43 -19.87
N CYS A 60 -3.02 12.05 -20.30
CA CYS A 60 -2.46 10.74 -19.97
C CYS A 60 -2.31 10.57 -18.44
N ALA A 61 -1.79 11.59 -17.75
CA ALA A 61 -1.55 11.57 -16.31
C ALA A 61 -2.83 11.41 -15.45
N ASP A 62 -4.02 11.75 -15.99
CA ASP A 62 -5.30 11.57 -15.29
C ASP A 62 -5.70 10.09 -15.16
N CYS A 63 -5.17 9.25 -16.05
CA CYS A 63 -5.41 7.81 -16.07
C CYS A 63 -4.18 7.01 -15.65
N HIS A 64 -2.98 7.51 -15.96
CA HIS A 64 -1.70 6.84 -15.81
C HIS A 64 -0.84 7.56 -14.78
N ASN A 65 -0.95 7.13 -13.52
CA ASN A 65 -0.25 7.80 -12.42
C ASN A 65 1.27 7.79 -12.60
N THR A 66 1.91 8.91 -12.31
CA THR A 66 3.37 9.06 -12.22
C THR A 66 3.88 9.04 -10.78
N VAL A 67 2.96 8.90 -9.84
CA VAL A 67 3.21 8.86 -8.40
C VAL A 67 2.59 7.59 -7.83
N GLU A 68 3.19 7.05 -6.77
CA GLU A 68 2.54 5.98 -6.01
C GLU A 68 1.23 6.50 -5.41
N ILE A 69 0.12 5.80 -5.68
CA ILE A 69 -1.20 6.15 -5.17
C ILE A 69 -1.71 5.08 -4.20
N ASP A 70 -2.36 5.54 -3.14
CA ASP A 70 -3.00 4.66 -2.17
C ASP A 70 -4.40 4.20 -2.64
N THR A 71 -4.91 4.75 -3.75
CA THR A 71 -6.21 4.39 -4.33
C THR A 71 -6.06 3.32 -5.41
N PHE A 72 -7.13 2.58 -5.66
CA PHE A 72 -7.13 1.56 -6.71
C PHE A 72 -7.36 2.21 -8.09
N ASN A 73 -6.56 1.81 -9.08
CA ASN A 73 -6.69 2.28 -10.47
C ASN A 73 -6.56 1.09 -11.41
N TRP A 74 -7.55 0.81 -12.25
CA TRP A 74 -7.50 -0.28 -13.22
C TRP A 74 -6.48 -0.09 -14.35
N ASN A 75 -6.14 1.16 -14.65
CA ASN A 75 -5.22 1.51 -15.73
C ASN A 75 -3.77 1.22 -15.32
N PRO A 76 -2.87 0.93 -16.28
CA PRO A 76 -1.45 0.91 -15.98
C PRO A 76 -0.98 2.28 -15.48
N ASN A 77 -0.03 2.30 -14.55
CA ASN A 77 0.68 3.52 -14.19
C ASN A 77 1.72 3.87 -15.29
N ALA A 78 2.28 5.09 -15.23
CA ALA A 78 3.22 5.56 -16.24
C ALA A 78 4.48 4.67 -16.34
N TRP A 79 4.97 4.18 -15.20
CA TRP A 79 6.13 3.28 -15.17
C TRP A 79 5.83 1.93 -15.81
N GLU A 80 4.64 1.35 -15.59
CA GLU A 80 4.24 0.09 -16.24
C GLU A 80 4.18 0.22 -17.76
N ILE A 81 3.73 1.38 -18.28
CA ILE A 81 3.75 1.66 -19.72
C ILE A 81 5.19 1.79 -20.21
N ALA A 82 5.98 2.62 -19.53
CA ALA A 82 7.38 2.83 -19.88
C ALA A 82 8.16 1.52 -19.95
N HIS A 83 8.03 0.70 -18.91
CA HIS A 83 8.69 -0.61 -18.82
C HIS A 83 8.23 -1.57 -19.93
N GLN A 84 6.92 -1.63 -20.21
CA GLN A 84 6.37 -2.49 -21.27
C GLN A 84 6.87 -2.12 -22.68
N TYR A 85 7.12 -0.83 -22.95
CA TYR A 85 7.51 -0.31 -24.25
C TYR A 85 8.98 0.11 -24.36
N LYS A 86 9.80 -0.15 -23.33
CA LYS A 86 11.22 0.20 -23.29
C LYS A 86 12.00 -0.37 -24.49
N GLU A 87 11.85 -1.67 -24.75
CA GLU A 87 12.53 -2.36 -25.86
C GLU A 87 11.70 -2.43 -27.15
N ARG A 88 10.48 -1.87 -27.13
CA ARG A 88 9.57 -1.89 -28.28
C ARG A 88 9.83 -0.70 -29.20
N SER A 89 9.53 -0.90 -30.48
CA SER A 89 9.73 0.16 -31.48
C SER A 89 8.76 1.33 -31.26
N LEU A 90 9.16 2.54 -31.68
CA LEU A 90 8.27 3.71 -31.68
C LEU A 90 6.97 3.43 -32.46
N GLN A 91 7.04 2.65 -33.53
CA GLN A 91 5.86 2.28 -34.33
C GLN A 91 4.85 1.44 -33.53
N GLU A 92 5.32 0.49 -32.72
CA GLU A 92 4.46 -0.30 -31.85
C GLU A 92 3.83 0.55 -30.74
N PHE A 93 4.61 1.46 -30.14
CA PHE A 93 4.09 2.40 -29.15
C PHE A 93 3.03 3.33 -29.76
N THR A 94 3.32 3.94 -30.91
CA THR A 94 2.38 4.80 -31.64
C THR A 94 1.11 4.08 -32.01
N LYS A 95 1.21 2.82 -32.47
CA LYS A 95 0.03 2.00 -32.72
C LYS A 95 -0.78 1.78 -31.45
N SER A 96 -0.14 1.55 -30.30
CA SER A 96 -0.85 1.34 -29.04
C SER A 96 -1.59 2.58 -28.53
N VAL A 97 -1.03 3.77 -28.76
CA VAL A 97 -1.60 5.04 -28.29
C VAL A 97 -2.67 5.56 -29.27
N LEU A 98 -2.40 5.57 -30.57
CA LEU A 98 -3.31 6.15 -31.56
C LEU A 98 -4.35 5.16 -32.09
N ASN A 99 -4.02 3.86 -32.11
CA ASN A 99 -4.88 2.80 -32.64
C ASN A 99 -4.95 1.59 -31.68
N PRO A 100 -5.42 1.79 -30.44
CA PRO A 100 -5.46 0.72 -29.44
C PRO A 100 -6.38 -0.42 -29.88
N SER A 101 -5.97 -1.65 -29.56
CA SER A 101 -6.69 -2.86 -29.97
C SER A 101 -7.85 -3.25 -29.04
N SER A 102 -7.86 -2.76 -27.80
CA SER A 102 -8.92 -3.06 -26.84
C SER A 102 -10.05 -2.03 -26.93
N LYS A 103 -11.29 -2.49 -26.70
CA LYS A 103 -12.49 -1.64 -26.76
C LYS A 103 -12.40 -0.47 -25.78
N THR A 104 -11.99 -0.73 -24.55
CA THR A 104 -11.88 0.27 -23.47
C THR A 104 -10.85 1.35 -23.81
N MET A 105 -9.67 0.96 -24.29
CA MET A 105 -8.64 1.94 -24.66
C MET A 105 -9.06 2.75 -25.88
N SER A 106 -9.73 2.14 -26.87
CA SER A 106 -10.25 2.88 -28.03
C SER A 106 -11.22 3.98 -27.62
N THR A 107 -12.12 3.73 -26.68
CA THR A 107 -13.03 4.77 -26.16
C THR A 107 -12.28 5.89 -25.43
N MET A 108 -11.29 5.56 -24.59
CA MET A 108 -10.56 6.57 -23.83
C MET A 108 -9.57 7.39 -24.69
N HIS A 109 -9.01 6.78 -25.73
CA HIS A 109 -8.01 7.43 -26.59
C HIS A 109 -8.63 8.21 -27.76
N GLN A 110 -9.94 8.11 -27.98
CA GLN A 110 -10.67 8.93 -28.97
C GLN A 110 -10.68 10.42 -28.63
N THR A 111 -10.47 10.78 -27.36
CA THR A 111 -10.48 12.18 -26.91
C THR A 111 -9.13 12.89 -27.09
N PHE A 112 -8.17 12.23 -27.73
CA PHE A 112 -6.80 12.73 -27.90
C PHE A 112 -6.60 13.23 -29.32
N ASN A 113 -6.06 14.45 -29.45
CA ASN A 113 -5.65 15.06 -30.71
C ASN A 113 -4.13 15.10 -30.78
N LEU A 114 -3.52 13.91 -30.73
CA LEU A 114 -2.07 13.72 -30.76
C LEU A 114 -1.63 13.28 -32.15
N ASP A 115 -0.57 13.91 -32.65
CA ASP A 115 0.12 13.46 -33.87
C ASP A 115 1.28 12.51 -33.53
N VAL A 116 1.94 11.96 -34.55
CA VAL A 116 3.04 11.01 -34.37
C VAL A 116 4.22 11.65 -33.62
N GLY A 117 4.48 12.94 -33.85
CA GLY A 117 5.57 13.66 -33.18
C GLY A 117 5.26 13.90 -31.70
N ASP A 118 4.00 14.18 -31.34
CA ASP A 118 3.61 14.26 -29.93
C ASP A 118 3.82 12.92 -29.22
N VAL A 119 3.47 11.81 -29.87
CA VAL A 119 3.62 10.46 -29.30
C VAL A 119 5.10 10.08 -29.16
N GLU A 120 5.96 10.50 -30.08
CA GLU A 120 7.41 10.35 -29.98
C GLU A 120 7.97 11.08 -28.76
N LEU A 121 7.54 12.33 -28.53
CA LEU A 121 7.93 13.09 -27.34
C LEU A 121 7.43 12.45 -26.04
N ILE A 122 6.18 11.95 -26.03
CA ILE A 122 5.65 11.20 -24.88
C ILE A 122 6.47 9.94 -24.63
N LYS A 123 6.88 9.21 -25.68
CA LYS A 123 7.75 8.04 -25.54
C LYS A 123 9.10 8.44 -24.94
N LEU A 124 9.72 9.52 -25.42
CA LEU A 124 10.97 10.03 -24.89
C LEU A 124 10.87 10.32 -23.38
N PHE A 125 9.77 10.93 -22.95
CA PHE A 125 9.48 11.12 -21.52
C PHE A 125 9.32 9.80 -20.75
N LEU A 126 8.57 8.84 -21.29
CA LEU A 126 8.36 7.56 -20.61
C LEU A 126 9.67 6.76 -20.50
N ASP A 127 10.52 6.79 -21.52
CA ASP A 127 11.80 6.09 -21.51
C ASP A 127 12.73 6.66 -20.40
N ASP A 128 12.80 7.99 -20.24
CA ASP A 128 13.50 8.64 -19.12
C ASP A 128 12.81 8.37 -17.76
N PHE A 129 11.48 8.35 -17.74
CA PHE A 129 10.70 8.08 -16.53
C PHE A 129 10.91 6.65 -16.00
N GLU A 130 11.20 5.68 -16.88
CA GLU A 130 11.48 4.29 -16.49
C GLU A 130 12.67 4.18 -15.54
N GLU A 131 13.71 4.98 -15.77
CA GLU A 131 14.93 5.02 -14.95
C GLU A 131 14.67 5.60 -13.56
N HIS A 132 13.75 6.56 -13.46
CA HIS A 132 13.42 7.25 -12.21
C HIS A 132 12.33 6.52 -11.40
N GLY A 133 11.40 5.84 -12.08
CA GLY A 133 10.28 5.16 -11.45
C GLY A 133 9.18 6.08 -10.93
N LEU A 134 8.17 5.49 -10.29
CA LEU A 134 7.11 6.24 -9.63
C LEU A 134 7.67 7.07 -8.48
N SER A 135 7.28 8.35 -8.42
CA SER A 135 7.64 9.17 -7.28
C SER A 135 6.87 8.73 -6.02
N LYS A 136 7.61 8.54 -4.92
CA LYS A 136 7.03 8.09 -3.65
C LYS A 136 6.32 9.24 -2.94
N ARG A 137 5.09 9.00 -2.50
CA ARG A 137 4.37 9.96 -1.67
C ARG A 137 5.00 10.00 -0.28
N LYS A 138 5.64 11.13 0.07
CA LYS A 138 6.19 11.30 1.43
C LYS A 138 5.04 11.34 2.44
N PRO A 139 5.09 10.56 3.53
CA PRO A 139 4.06 10.61 4.56
C PRO A 139 4.01 12.02 5.14
N VAL A 140 2.80 12.56 5.30
CA VAL A 140 2.64 13.90 5.86
C VAL A 140 2.82 13.82 7.38
N ILE A 141 3.88 14.43 7.89
CA ILE A 141 4.33 14.34 9.30
C ILE A 141 3.46 15.23 10.25
N ASN A 142 2.19 15.45 9.91
CA ASN A 142 1.29 16.39 10.61
C ASN A 142 1.15 16.10 12.11
N LYS A 143 1.14 14.82 12.50
CA LYS A 143 1.00 14.41 13.90
C LYS A 143 2.22 14.82 14.74
N ILE A 144 3.44 14.74 14.20
CA ILE A 144 4.65 15.14 14.92
C ILE A 144 4.73 16.66 15.02
N PHE A 145 4.40 17.39 13.94
CA PHE A 145 4.32 18.86 14.02
C PHE A 145 3.32 19.33 15.07
N LEU A 146 2.14 18.71 15.11
CA LEU A 146 1.14 18.99 16.14
C LEU A 146 1.65 18.65 17.55
N PHE A 147 2.33 17.50 17.72
CA PHE A 147 2.91 17.10 18.99
C PHE A 147 3.94 18.13 19.50
N ILE A 148 4.86 18.57 18.63
CA ILE A 148 5.86 19.60 18.92
C ILE A 148 5.20 20.93 19.25
N LEU A 149 4.21 21.35 18.46
CA LEU A 149 3.46 22.60 18.68
C LEU A 149 2.81 22.61 20.07
N LEU A 150 2.12 21.52 20.44
CA LEU A 150 1.53 21.37 21.77
C LEU A 150 2.59 21.38 22.87
N GLY A 151 3.78 20.85 22.60
CA GLY A 151 4.91 20.87 23.53
C GLY A 151 5.38 22.28 23.80
N VAL A 152 5.54 23.08 22.74
CA VAL A 152 5.87 24.51 22.84
C VAL A 152 4.81 25.27 23.64
N VAL A 153 3.52 25.00 23.40
CA VAL A 153 2.41 25.61 24.16
C VAL A 153 2.50 25.25 25.65
N LEU A 154 2.73 23.98 25.98
CA LEU A 154 2.89 23.54 27.37
C LEU A 154 4.07 24.22 28.05
N THR A 155 5.24 24.26 27.40
CA THR A 155 6.42 24.95 27.93
C THR A 155 6.15 26.44 28.14
N TRP A 156 5.46 27.10 27.20
CA TRP A 156 5.11 28.51 27.32
C TRP A 156 4.15 28.77 28.49
N VAL A 157 3.14 27.93 28.66
CA VAL A 157 2.20 28.02 29.79
C VAL A 157 2.92 27.86 31.12
N ILE A 158 3.83 26.90 31.25
CA ILE A 158 4.65 26.72 32.45
C ILE A 158 5.50 27.97 32.71
N LEU A 159 6.17 28.50 31.67
CA LEU A 159 6.99 29.71 31.81
C LEU A 159 6.18 30.94 32.23
N ASP A 160 4.95 31.13 31.72
CA ASP A 160 4.11 32.25 32.12
C ASP A 160 3.60 32.12 33.56
N ILE A 161 3.19 30.91 33.98
CA ILE A 161 2.70 30.67 35.35
C ILE A 161 3.81 30.96 36.39
N PHE A 162 5.03 30.48 36.15
CA PHE A 162 6.11 30.56 37.13
C PHE A 162 6.95 31.83 37.03
N PHE A 163 7.29 32.28 35.82
CA PHE A 163 8.29 33.34 35.61
C PHE A 163 7.69 34.63 35.06
N LEU A 164 7.05 34.59 33.88
CA LEU A 164 6.67 35.80 33.15
C LEU A 164 5.44 36.51 33.74
N LYS A 165 4.49 35.73 34.28
CA LYS A 165 3.24 36.19 34.91
C LYS A 165 2.48 37.23 34.08
N ARG A 166 2.53 37.12 32.75
CA ARG A 166 1.98 38.11 31.82
C ARG A 166 0.46 38.00 31.73
N VAL A 167 -0.09 36.78 31.84
CA VAL A 167 -1.53 36.53 31.75
C VAL A 167 -2.17 36.60 33.14
N LYS A 168 -3.07 37.57 33.33
CA LYS A 168 -3.76 37.79 34.62
C LYS A 168 -4.75 36.66 34.98
N ARG A 169 -5.40 36.05 33.98
CA ARG A 169 -6.42 35.01 34.17
C ARG A 169 -5.78 33.61 34.20
N ARG A 170 -5.25 33.23 35.35
CA ARG A 170 -4.50 31.97 35.53
C ARG A 170 -5.32 30.70 35.23
N TYR A 171 -6.62 30.71 35.45
CA TYR A 171 -7.49 29.57 35.13
C TYR A 171 -7.51 29.25 33.62
N ILE A 172 -7.38 30.27 32.76
CA ILE A 172 -7.32 30.07 31.30
C ILE A 172 -6.05 29.30 30.94
N LEU A 173 -4.91 29.66 31.55
CA LEU A 173 -3.65 28.92 31.36
C LEU A 173 -3.76 27.48 31.88
N GLY A 174 -4.43 27.26 33.02
CA GLY A 174 -4.70 25.91 33.53
C GLY A 174 -5.53 25.06 32.57
N ILE A 175 -6.58 25.62 31.97
CA ILE A 175 -7.39 24.92 30.96
C ILE A 175 -6.55 24.59 29.72
N ILE A 176 -5.80 25.55 29.19
CA ILE A 176 -4.94 25.34 28.02
C ILE A 176 -3.91 24.23 28.30
N PHE A 177 -3.30 24.24 29.48
CA PHE A 177 -2.36 23.21 29.91
C PHE A 177 -3.00 21.82 29.91
N LEU A 178 -4.17 21.67 30.55
CA LEU A 178 -4.87 20.39 30.64
C LEU A 178 -5.29 19.87 29.26
N VAL A 179 -5.82 20.74 28.39
CA VAL A 179 -6.21 20.35 27.02
C VAL A 179 -4.99 19.93 26.20
N ALA A 180 -3.90 20.72 26.23
CA ALA A 180 -2.69 20.42 25.48
C ALA A 180 -2.03 19.12 25.97
N LEU A 181 -1.98 18.90 27.28
CA LEU A 181 -1.46 17.68 27.88
C LEU A 181 -2.32 16.46 27.53
N ALA A 182 -3.64 16.56 27.67
CA ALA A 182 -4.56 15.47 27.32
C ALA A 182 -4.42 15.09 25.84
N TRP A 183 -4.27 16.08 24.95
CA TRP A 183 -4.06 15.82 23.53
C TRP A 183 -2.71 15.17 23.24
N GLN A 184 -1.63 15.60 23.90
CA GLN A 184 -0.32 14.93 23.76
C GLN A 184 -0.34 13.49 24.26
N VAL A 185 -0.94 13.24 25.42
CA VAL A 185 -1.10 11.87 25.96
C VAL A 185 -1.89 11.02 24.97
N LYS A 186 -2.98 11.54 24.41
CA LYS A 186 -3.73 10.85 23.36
C LYS A 186 -2.86 10.53 22.14
N LEU A 187 -2.11 11.50 21.61
CA LEU A 187 -1.22 11.26 20.46
C LEU A 187 -0.17 10.17 20.75
N LEU A 188 0.42 10.16 21.94
CA LEU A 188 1.37 9.14 22.37
C LEU A 188 0.72 7.77 22.53
N TYR A 189 -0.49 7.72 23.11
CA TYR A 189 -1.26 6.50 23.25
C TYR A 189 -1.64 5.91 21.89
N ASP A 190 -2.17 6.73 20.98
CA ASP A 190 -2.54 6.30 19.63
C ASP A 190 -1.32 5.80 18.86
N ALA A 191 -0.19 6.51 18.92
CA ALA A 191 1.06 6.10 18.26
C ALA A 191 1.67 4.82 18.85
N GLY A 192 1.66 4.69 20.18
CA GLY A 192 2.20 3.53 20.89
C GLY A 192 1.35 2.28 20.65
N THR A 193 0.02 2.43 20.64
CA THR A 193 -0.89 1.31 20.35
C THR A 193 -0.87 0.95 18.88
N SER A 194 -0.77 1.88 17.93
CA SER A 194 -0.72 1.55 16.50
C SER A 194 0.60 0.93 16.05
N LEU A 195 1.65 0.96 16.87
CA LEU A 195 2.98 0.51 16.50
C LEU A 195 2.98 -0.99 16.15
N GLY A 196 3.45 -1.33 14.95
CA GLY A 196 3.46 -2.70 14.46
C GLY A 196 2.09 -3.25 14.01
N ARG A 197 1.03 -2.44 14.06
CA ARG A 197 -0.29 -2.79 13.51
C ARG A 197 -0.43 -2.26 12.08
N GLN A 198 -1.05 -3.06 11.23
CA GLN A 198 -1.24 -2.77 9.80
C GLN A 198 -2.73 -2.79 9.41
N GLU A 199 -3.59 -2.34 10.32
CA GLU A 199 -5.01 -2.18 10.02
C GLU A 199 -5.18 -1.22 8.83
N ASN A 200 -6.05 -1.59 7.89
CA ASN A 200 -6.27 -0.90 6.64
C ASN A 200 -5.10 -0.93 5.65
N TYR A 201 -4.08 -1.76 5.87
CA TYR A 201 -3.03 -1.98 4.89
C TYR A 201 -3.61 -2.60 3.62
N GLU A 202 -3.42 -1.92 2.50
CA GLU A 202 -3.99 -2.25 1.19
C GLU A 202 -2.96 -1.90 0.10
N PRO A 203 -1.84 -2.65 0.00
CA PRO A 203 -0.77 -2.35 -0.94
C PRO A 203 -1.22 -2.60 -2.38
N ASP A 204 -0.70 -1.79 -3.32
CA ASP A 204 -0.82 -2.10 -4.73
C ASP A 204 -0.12 -3.43 -5.04
N GLN A 205 -0.72 -4.23 -5.93
CA GLN A 205 -0.25 -5.58 -6.22
C GLN A 205 0.41 -5.62 -7.60
N PRO A 206 1.38 -6.52 -7.86
CA PRO A 206 1.99 -6.67 -9.19
C PRO A 206 0.96 -6.90 -10.30
N ILE A 207 -0.13 -7.58 -9.94
CA ILE A 207 -1.30 -7.81 -10.78
C ILE A 207 -2.54 -7.35 -10.01
N LYS A 208 -3.39 -6.55 -10.64
CA LYS A 208 -4.63 -6.03 -10.07
C LYS A 208 -5.73 -7.09 -10.10
N PHE A 209 -5.53 -8.14 -9.30
CA PHE A 209 -6.47 -9.23 -9.13
C PHE A 209 -7.65 -8.77 -8.26
N SER A 210 -8.86 -8.85 -8.80
CA SER A 210 -10.09 -8.49 -8.07
C SER A 210 -10.83 -9.73 -7.59
N HIS A 211 -11.10 -9.80 -6.29
CA HIS A 211 -11.97 -10.81 -5.72
C HIS A 211 -13.45 -10.54 -6.02
N VAL A 212 -13.83 -9.29 -6.34
CA VAL A 212 -15.20 -8.98 -6.80
C VAL A 212 -15.52 -9.75 -8.07
N VAL A 213 -14.64 -9.68 -9.06
CA VAL A 213 -14.86 -10.37 -10.33
C VAL A 213 -14.91 -11.89 -10.14
N HIS A 214 -14.01 -12.46 -9.35
CA HIS A 214 -13.88 -13.92 -9.26
C HIS A 214 -14.83 -14.55 -8.24
N ALA A 215 -14.97 -13.98 -7.04
CA ALA A 215 -15.78 -14.55 -5.97
C ALA A 215 -17.24 -14.07 -6.02
N LYS A 216 -17.49 -12.77 -6.27
CA LYS A 216 -18.87 -12.23 -6.30
C LYS A 216 -19.55 -12.45 -7.64
N ASP A 217 -18.94 -11.99 -8.73
CA ASP A 217 -19.59 -12.00 -10.04
C ASP A 217 -19.59 -13.40 -10.68
N MET A 218 -18.46 -14.11 -10.59
CA MET A 218 -18.32 -15.47 -11.14
C MET A 218 -18.67 -16.57 -10.14
N GLN A 219 -18.87 -16.25 -8.86
CA GLN A 219 -19.23 -17.20 -7.81
C GLN A 219 -18.24 -18.37 -7.67
N ILE A 220 -16.94 -18.11 -7.89
CA ILE A 220 -15.89 -19.10 -7.72
C ILE A 220 -15.66 -19.32 -6.22
N ASP A 221 -15.72 -20.57 -5.78
CA ASP A 221 -15.47 -20.95 -4.38
C ASP A 221 -14.06 -20.58 -3.93
N CYS A 222 -13.93 -20.07 -2.70
CA CYS A 222 -12.65 -19.65 -2.12
C CYS A 222 -11.58 -20.76 -2.16
N GLN A 223 -11.97 -22.01 -1.93
CA GLN A 223 -11.05 -23.16 -1.86
C GLN A 223 -10.61 -23.64 -3.24
N TYR A 224 -11.23 -23.18 -4.33
CA TYR A 224 -10.75 -23.45 -5.68
C TYR A 224 -9.35 -22.87 -5.90
N CYS A 225 -9.12 -21.65 -5.44
CA CYS A 225 -7.82 -20.99 -5.50
C CYS A 225 -6.97 -21.25 -4.25
N HIS A 226 -7.57 -21.16 -3.06
CA HIS A 226 -6.89 -21.35 -1.77
C HIS A 226 -6.94 -22.81 -1.30
N THR A 227 -6.42 -23.70 -2.14
CA THR A 227 -6.58 -25.16 -2.03
C THR A 227 -6.04 -25.78 -0.74
N THR A 228 -5.06 -25.14 -0.10
CA THR A 228 -4.41 -25.69 1.10
C THR A 228 -5.06 -25.27 2.41
N VAL A 229 -6.07 -24.39 2.37
CA VAL A 229 -6.73 -23.84 3.57
C VAL A 229 -7.29 -24.92 4.49
N ALA A 230 -7.77 -26.03 3.93
CA ALA A 230 -8.43 -27.09 4.69
C ALA A 230 -7.46 -28.05 5.41
N HIS A 231 -6.18 -28.13 5.01
CA HIS A 231 -5.28 -29.17 5.51
C HIS A 231 -3.86 -28.69 5.84
N SER A 232 -3.51 -27.44 5.51
CA SER A 232 -2.23 -26.84 5.83
C SER A 232 -2.37 -25.73 6.87
N LYS A 233 -1.25 -25.40 7.52
CA LYS A 233 -1.16 -24.21 8.38
C LYS A 233 -1.31 -22.91 7.59
N HIS A 234 -0.96 -22.92 6.31
CA HIS A 234 -1.08 -21.78 5.40
C HIS A 234 -2.15 -22.06 4.33
N ALA A 235 -3.02 -21.09 4.05
CA ALA A 235 -3.99 -21.19 2.95
C ALA A 235 -3.35 -21.14 1.55
N GLY A 236 -2.11 -20.65 1.47
CA GLY A 236 -1.38 -20.50 0.21
C GLY A 236 -1.92 -19.35 -0.65
N ILE A 237 -1.06 -18.83 -1.52
CA ILE A 237 -1.47 -17.99 -2.65
C ILE A 237 -1.47 -18.92 -3.87
N PRO A 238 -2.51 -18.88 -4.74
CA PRO A 238 -2.59 -19.76 -5.88
C PRO A 238 -1.37 -19.60 -6.79
N ASP A 239 -0.88 -20.74 -7.28
CA ASP A 239 0.14 -20.76 -8.32
C ASP A 239 -0.44 -20.29 -9.67
N VAL A 240 0.41 -19.81 -10.57
CA VAL A 240 0.02 -19.33 -11.91
C VAL A 240 -0.71 -20.43 -12.71
N ASN A 241 -0.43 -21.71 -12.45
CA ASN A 241 -1.16 -22.86 -12.98
C ASN A 241 -2.68 -22.74 -12.78
N ILE A 242 -3.14 -22.32 -11.61
CA ILE A 242 -4.57 -22.18 -11.31
C ILE A 242 -5.19 -21.08 -12.18
N CYS A 243 -4.47 -19.97 -12.38
CA CYS A 243 -4.90 -18.90 -13.28
C CYS A 243 -5.00 -19.40 -14.73
N TRP A 244 -4.06 -20.25 -15.17
CA TRP A 244 -3.99 -20.76 -16.54
C TRP A 244 -5.16 -21.67 -16.93
N ASN A 245 -5.80 -22.35 -15.97
CA ASN A 245 -6.98 -23.19 -16.20
C ASN A 245 -8.08 -22.45 -16.97
N CYS A 246 -8.23 -21.14 -16.73
CA CYS A 246 -9.22 -20.30 -17.41
C CYS A 246 -8.57 -19.30 -18.39
N LEU A 247 -7.44 -18.70 -17.99
CA LEU A 247 -6.77 -17.66 -18.80
C LEU A 247 -6.11 -18.20 -20.06
N SER A 248 -6.02 -19.52 -20.24
CA SER A 248 -5.65 -20.13 -21.52
C SER A 248 -6.62 -19.76 -22.65
N ILE A 249 -7.90 -19.56 -22.32
CA ILE A 249 -9.00 -19.23 -23.24
C ILE A 249 -9.43 -17.77 -23.08
N VAL A 250 -9.56 -17.28 -21.84
CA VAL A 250 -10.01 -15.91 -21.54
C VAL A 250 -8.80 -14.96 -21.54
N ARG A 251 -8.69 -14.13 -22.58
CA ARG A 251 -7.54 -13.23 -22.80
C ARG A 251 -7.83 -11.73 -22.64
N GLU A 252 -9.05 -11.38 -22.26
CA GLU A 252 -9.46 -9.98 -22.08
C GLU A 252 -10.47 -9.87 -20.93
N GLY A 253 -10.17 -9.00 -19.96
CA GLY A 253 -11.02 -8.72 -18.81
C GLY A 253 -11.92 -7.50 -19.02
N SER A 254 -13.03 -7.44 -18.27
CA SER A 254 -14.02 -6.36 -18.35
C SER A 254 -13.48 -4.98 -17.97
N HIS A 255 -12.62 -4.90 -16.96
CA HIS A 255 -12.11 -3.63 -16.42
C HIS A 255 -10.74 -3.22 -16.97
N SER A 256 -9.80 -4.17 -17.05
CA SER A 256 -8.41 -3.92 -17.41
C SER A 256 -8.05 -4.30 -18.85
N GLY A 257 -9.02 -4.77 -19.64
CA GLY A 257 -8.77 -5.30 -20.97
C GLY A 257 -7.76 -6.44 -20.92
N LYS A 258 -6.76 -6.42 -21.82
CA LYS A 258 -5.70 -7.44 -21.87
C LYS A 258 -4.56 -7.19 -20.89
N HIS A 259 -4.45 -5.98 -20.32
CA HIS A 259 -3.23 -5.55 -19.63
C HIS A 259 -2.90 -6.42 -18.40
N GLN A 260 -3.84 -6.60 -17.47
CA GLN A 260 -3.57 -7.40 -16.26
C GLN A 260 -3.45 -8.90 -16.56
N ILE A 261 -4.23 -9.42 -17.51
CA ILE A 261 -4.16 -10.82 -17.92
C ILE A 261 -2.80 -11.12 -18.56
N ASN A 262 -2.29 -10.24 -19.43
CA ASN A 262 -0.99 -10.42 -20.08
C ASN A 262 0.13 -10.57 -19.06
N LYS A 263 0.12 -9.85 -17.93
CA LYS A 263 1.11 -10.06 -16.87
C LYS A 263 1.10 -11.48 -16.30
N VAL A 264 -0.09 -12.10 -16.20
CA VAL A 264 -0.22 -13.51 -15.78
C VAL A 264 0.31 -14.45 -16.87
N VAL A 265 0.06 -14.12 -18.14
CA VAL A 265 0.59 -14.87 -19.29
C VAL A 265 2.12 -14.82 -19.30
N ASP A 266 2.70 -13.65 -19.13
CA ASP A 266 4.15 -13.46 -19.10
C ASP A 266 4.78 -14.25 -17.95
N ALA A 267 4.16 -14.25 -16.76
CA ALA A 267 4.59 -15.06 -15.62
C ALA A 267 4.51 -16.57 -15.90
N TRP A 268 3.46 -17.00 -16.60
CA TRP A 268 3.28 -18.40 -17.03
C TRP A 268 4.34 -18.83 -18.04
N GLU A 269 4.55 -18.05 -19.10
CA GLU A 269 5.47 -18.36 -20.20
C GLU A 269 6.94 -18.30 -19.78
N SER A 270 7.30 -17.32 -18.94
CA SER A 270 8.65 -17.20 -18.40
C SER A 270 8.95 -18.22 -17.29
N GLY A 271 7.91 -18.80 -16.67
CA GLY A 271 8.03 -19.64 -15.49
C GLY A 271 8.48 -18.90 -14.23
N ILE A 272 8.48 -17.56 -14.24
CA ILE A 272 8.85 -16.72 -13.10
C ILE A 272 7.59 -16.47 -12.24
N PRO A 273 7.57 -16.87 -10.96
CA PRO A 273 6.40 -16.67 -10.11
C PRO A 273 6.08 -15.20 -9.86
N ILE A 274 4.79 -14.88 -9.79
CA ILE A 274 4.30 -13.55 -9.43
C ILE A 274 4.69 -13.24 -7.97
N GLN A 275 5.38 -12.12 -7.76
CA GLN A 275 5.86 -11.68 -6.45
C GLN A 275 4.79 -10.90 -5.68
N TRP A 276 3.75 -11.61 -5.23
CA TRP A 276 2.63 -11.01 -4.49
C TRP A 276 3.07 -10.31 -3.20
N ILE A 277 2.42 -9.18 -2.88
CA ILE A 277 2.64 -8.47 -1.62
C ILE A 277 1.62 -8.99 -0.61
N LYS A 278 2.13 -9.67 0.43
CA LYS A 278 1.29 -10.27 1.47
C LYS A 278 0.63 -9.19 2.32
N VAL A 279 -0.71 -9.22 2.39
CA VAL A 279 -1.52 -8.26 3.18
C VAL A 279 -1.63 -8.70 4.63
N TYR A 280 -2.02 -9.95 4.88
CA TYR A 280 -2.17 -10.51 6.22
C TYR A 280 -0.85 -11.15 6.66
N ASN A 281 -0.11 -10.51 7.56
CA ASN A 281 1.15 -11.05 8.06
C ASN A 281 1.21 -11.09 9.59
N LEU A 282 1.32 -12.30 10.14
CA LEU A 282 1.66 -12.54 11.53
C LEU A 282 3.18 -12.65 11.69
N GLN A 283 3.68 -12.37 12.89
CA GLN A 283 5.11 -12.50 13.19
C GLN A 283 5.51 -13.98 13.24
N ASP A 284 6.75 -14.30 12.88
CA ASP A 284 7.22 -15.68 12.72
C ASP A 284 7.21 -16.52 14.01
N HIS A 285 7.21 -15.88 15.18
CA HIS A 285 7.09 -16.54 16.48
C HIS A 285 5.63 -16.88 16.85
N VAL A 286 4.69 -16.64 15.93
CA VAL A 286 3.27 -16.99 16.08
C VAL A 286 2.97 -18.21 15.22
N PHE A 287 2.59 -19.30 15.87
CA PHE A 287 2.03 -20.46 15.20
C PHE A 287 0.53 -20.23 14.94
N PHE A 288 0.16 -20.20 13.66
CA PHE A 288 -1.22 -20.15 13.21
C PHE A 288 -1.47 -21.25 12.18
N SER A 289 -2.63 -21.91 12.26
CA SER A 289 -3.01 -22.98 11.35
C SER A 289 -4.38 -22.76 10.72
N HIS A 290 -4.46 -22.55 9.41
CA HIS A 290 -5.73 -22.44 8.69
C HIS A 290 -6.57 -23.71 8.83
N ALA A 291 -5.97 -24.90 8.68
CA ALA A 291 -6.69 -26.17 8.80
C ALA A 291 -7.40 -26.34 10.16
N GLN A 292 -6.79 -25.87 11.25
CA GLN A 292 -7.40 -25.92 12.57
C GLN A 292 -8.64 -25.03 12.66
N HIS A 293 -8.60 -23.83 12.08
CA HIS A 293 -9.71 -22.89 12.17
C HIS A 293 -10.83 -23.21 11.16
N VAL A 294 -10.47 -23.55 9.92
CA VAL A 294 -11.42 -23.79 8.84
C VAL A 294 -12.01 -25.20 8.89
N THR A 295 -11.17 -26.24 9.02
CA THR A 295 -11.66 -27.63 8.94
C THR A 295 -12.20 -28.13 10.26
N VAL A 296 -11.49 -27.87 11.36
CA VAL A 296 -11.89 -28.34 12.70
C VAL A 296 -12.84 -27.33 13.35
N GLY A 297 -12.46 -26.06 13.39
CA GLY A 297 -13.25 -24.99 14.01
C GLY A 297 -14.46 -24.53 13.21
N LYS A 298 -14.55 -24.88 11.91
CA LYS A 298 -15.60 -24.42 10.99
C LYS A 298 -15.80 -22.90 11.01
N VAL A 299 -14.71 -22.16 11.21
CA VAL A 299 -14.73 -20.69 11.21
C VAL A 299 -14.82 -20.20 9.77
N GLU A 300 -15.84 -19.39 9.49
CA GLU A 300 -16.06 -18.75 8.19
C GLU A 300 -14.90 -17.83 7.81
N CYS A 301 -14.51 -17.82 6.52
CA CYS A 301 -13.39 -17.02 6.04
C CYS A 301 -13.58 -15.51 6.32
N LEU A 302 -14.83 -15.05 6.21
CA LEU A 302 -15.21 -13.65 6.34
C LEU A 302 -15.04 -13.12 7.76
N THR A 303 -15.08 -14.01 8.77
CA THR A 303 -14.87 -13.64 10.17
C THR A 303 -13.47 -13.08 10.40
N CYS A 304 -12.46 -13.58 9.67
CA CYS A 304 -11.07 -13.13 9.80
C CYS A 304 -10.65 -12.15 8.69
N HIS A 305 -11.10 -12.37 7.46
CA HIS A 305 -10.66 -11.61 6.28
C HIS A 305 -11.63 -10.51 5.84
N GLY A 306 -12.82 -10.43 6.45
CA GLY A 306 -13.87 -9.52 6.03
C GLY A 306 -14.59 -9.96 4.77
N ASN A 307 -15.39 -9.05 4.21
CA ASN A 307 -16.13 -9.32 2.98
C ASN A 307 -15.23 -9.26 1.73
N ILE A 308 -14.37 -10.27 1.55
CA ILE A 308 -13.37 -10.34 0.47
C ILE A 308 -14.01 -10.30 -0.92
N GLU A 309 -15.20 -10.88 -1.09
CA GLU A 309 -15.93 -10.85 -2.36
C GLU A 309 -16.37 -9.42 -2.77
N GLU A 310 -16.25 -8.43 -1.88
CA GLU A 310 -16.49 -7.02 -2.18
C GLU A 310 -15.19 -6.19 -2.30
N MET A 311 -14.03 -6.86 -2.37
CA MET A 311 -12.72 -6.21 -2.44
C MET A 311 -12.04 -6.39 -3.80
N ASP A 312 -11.96 -5.31 -4.58
CA ASP A 312 -11.13 -5.28 -5.80
C ASP A 312 -9.62 -5.35 -5.48
N ARG A 313 -9.24 -4.83 -4.32
CA ARG A 313 -7.89 -4.93 -3.76
C ARG A 313 -8.02 -5.27 -2.27
N VAL A 314 -7.33 -6.33 -1.86
CA VAL A 314 -7.46 -6.87 -0.50
C VAL A 314 -6.88 -5.87 0.51
N ARG A 315 -7.68 -5.56 1.53
CA ARG A 315 -7.30 -4.73 2.67
C ARG A 315 -7.37 -5.53 3.97
N GLN A 316 -6.42 -5.29 4.87
CA GLN A 316 -6.46 -5.86 6.22
C GLN A 316 -7.55 -5.18 7.07
N LEU A 317 -8.60 -5.90 7.46
CA LEU A 317 -9.65 -5.38 8.36
C LEU A 317 -9.37 -5.64 9.85
N GLY A 318 -8.87 -6.83 10.18
CA GLY A 318 -8.51 -7.16 11.56
C GLY A 318 -7.13 -6.63 11.93
N ASP A 319 -6.96 -6.14 13.16
CA ASP A 319 -5.64 -5.69 13.63
C ASP A 319 -4.64 -6.84 13.85
N LEU A 320 -5.14 -8.09 13.83
CA LEU A 320 -4.39 -9.33 14.07
C LEU A 320 -3.59 -9.31 15.38
N SER A 321 -4.06 -8.52 16.35
CA SER A 321 -3.42 -8.44 17.66
C SER A 321 -3.68 -9.71 18.48
N MET A 322 -2.80 -9.99 19.43
CA MET A 322 -3.03 -11.07 20.40
C MET A 322 -4.38 -10.91 21.12
N GLY A 323 -4.76 -9.67 21.48
CA GLY A 323 -6.04 -9.39 22.13
C GLY A 323 -7.22 -9.78 21.25
N TRP A 324 -7.15 -9.50 19.94
CA TRP A 324 -8.16 -9.92 18.98
C TRP A 324 -8.29 -11.44 18.91
N CYS A 325 -7.17 -12.17 18.81
CA CYS A 325 -7.17 -13.65 18.82
C CYS A 325 -7.74 -14.23 20.12
N ILE A 326 -7.30 -13.73 21.27
CA ILE A 326 -7.72 -14.23 22.59
C ILE A 326 -9.21 -13.97 22.83
N ASN A 327 -9.72 -12.80 22.47
CA ASN A 327 -11.15 -12.52 22.60
C ASN A 327 -11.98 -13.42 21.69
N CYS A 328 -11.54 -13.64 20.44
CA CYS A 328 -12.18 -14.62 19.56
C CYS A 328 -12.22 -16.03 20.19
N HIS A 329 -11.13 -16.48 20.81
CA HIS A 329 -11.07 -17.79 21.48
C HIS A 329 -11.96 -17.88 22.73
N ARG A 330 -12.20 -16.77 23.43
CA ARG A 330 -13.13 -16.68 24.56
C ARG A 330 -14.58 -16.78 24.14
N ASP A 331 -14.90 -16.17 23.01
CA ASP A 331 -16.28 -15.98 22.56
C ASP A 331 -16.76 -17.11 21.62
N THR A 332 -15.84 -17.76 20.91
CA THR A 332 -16.17 -18.77 19.89
C THR A 332 -16.43 -20.12 20.53
N GLU A 333 -17.65 -20.63 20.34
CA GLU A 333 -18.06 -21.98 20.72
C GLU A 333 -17.47 -23.01 19.75
N ILE A 334 -16.98 -24.12 20.30
CA ILE A 334 -16.47 -25.24 19.53
C ILE A 334 -17.56 -26.30 19.31
N GLN A 335 -17.42 -27.09 18.25
CA GLN A 335 -18.31 -28.21 17.94
C GLN A 335 -18.06 -29.40 18.91
N PHE A 336 -18.37 -29.19 20.20
CA PHE A 336 -17.92 -30.04 21.31
C PHE A 336 -18.51 -31.45 21.26
N PHE A 337 -19.76 -31.60 20.84
CA PHE A 337 -20.43 -32.91 20.77
C PHE A 337 -20.29 -33.60 19.41
N ASP A 338 -20.01 -32.86 18.34
CA ASP A 338 -19.96 -33.40 16.98
C ASP A 338 -18.59 -33.96 16.60
N ASN A 339 -17.58 -33.79 17.46
CA ASN A 339 -16.21 -34.24 17.23
C ASN A 339 -15.74 -35.20 18.34
N GLU A 340 -15.46 -36.44 17.95
CA GLU A 340 -15.02 -37.52 18.85
C GLU A 340 -13.77 -37.18 19.67
N PHE A 341 -12.90 -36.29 19.16
CA PHE A 341 -11.73 -35.82 19.89
C PHE A 341 -12.10 -35.20 21.24
N TYR A 342 -13.26 -34.55 21.36
CA TYR A 342 -13.64 -33.86 22.58
C TYR A 342 -14.17 -34.81 23.67
N THR A 343 -14.46 -36.07 23.35
CA THR A 343 -14.90 -37.09 24.33
C THR A 343 -13.90 -37.30 25.46
N GLN A 344 -12.63 -36.97 25.24
CA GLN A 344 -11.58 -37.04 26.27
C GLN A 344 -11.73 -35.98 27.38
N TYR A 345 -12.44 -34.87 27.13
CA TYR A 345 -12.67 -33.81 28.10
C TYR A 345 -13.83 -34.17 29.05
N LYS A 346 -13.61 -35.21 29.88
CA LYS A 346 -14.64 -35.78 30.77
C LYS A 346 -15.22 -34.77 31.76
N GLU A 347 -14.40 -33.86 32.29
CA GLU A 347 -14.86 -32.85 33.24
C GLU A 347 -15.76 -31.81 32.55
N LEU A 348 -15.41 -31.36 31.33
CA LEU A 348 -16.27 -30.45 30.57
C LEU A 348 -17.63 -31.09 30.22
N HIS A 349 -17.65 -32.38 29.91
CA HIS A 349 -18.92 -33.11 29.72
C HIS A 349 -19.78 -33.11 30.98
N LYS A 350 -19.20 -33.39 32.15
CA LYS A 350 -19.94 -33.34 33.42
C LYS A 350 -20.49 -31.95 33.72
N LEU A 351 -19.71 -30.90 33.45
CA LEU A 351 -20.13 -29.51 33.67
C LEU A 351 -21.27 -29.08 32.73
N MET A 352 -21.23 -29.54 31.47
CA MET A 352 -22.34 -29.35 30.52
C MET A 352 -23.59 -30.15 30.94
N GLU A 353 -23.43 -31.40 31.36
CA GLU A 353 -24.53 -32.25 31.83
C GLU A 353 -25.17 -31.75 33.14
N SER A 354 -24.37 -31.17 34.04
CA SER A 354 -24.88 -30.56 35.27
C SER A 354 -25.53 -29.19 35.06
N GLY A 355 -25.36 -28.60 33.87
CA GLY A 355 -25.85 -27.25 33.55
C GLY A 355 -25.05 -26.14 34.24
N GLU A 356 -23.83 -26.40 34.69
CA GLU A 356 -22.95 -25.38 35.28
C GLU A 356 -22.30 -24.49 34.20
N ILE A 357 -22.20 -25.03 32.97
CA ILE A 357 -21.83 -24.29 31.77
C ILE A 357 -22.80 -24.60 30.62
N ASP A 358 -23.11 -23.59 29.82
CA ASP A 358 -24.07 -23.72 28.71
C ASP A 358 -23.39 -23.97 27.35
N ARG A 359 -22.08 -23.71 27.25
CA ARG A 359 -21.29 -23.84 26.02
C ARG A 359 -19.83 -24.09 26.33
N VAL A 360 -19.14 -24.74 25.39
CA VAL A 360 -17.68 -24.93 25.46
C VAL A 360 -17.00 -24.06 24.40
N THR A 361 -16.10 -23.19 24.83
CA THR A 361 -15.36 -22.27 23.95
C THR A 361 -13.94 -22.77 23.73
N ALA A 362 -13.24 -22.19 22.74
CA ALA A 362 -11.85 -22.54 22.48
C ALA A 362 -10.95 -22.32 23.71
N GLU A 363 -11.20 -21.26 24.50
CA GLU A 363 -10.52 -21.01 25.78
C GLU A 363 -10.61 -22.20 26.74
N LEU A 364 -11.80 -22.78 26.92
CA LEU A 364 -12.02 -23.91 27.85
C LEU A 364 -11.27 -25.18 27.46
N THR A 365 -10.83 -25.28 26.19
CA THR A 365 -10.01 -26.39 25.70
C THR A 365 -8.51 -26.11 25.69
N GLY A 366 -8.09 -24.96 26.25
CA GLY A 366 -6.69 -24.53 26.33
C GLY A 366 -6.26 -23.60 25.18
N GLY A 367 -7.19 -23.09 24.37
CA GLY A 367 -6.89 -22.21 23.23
C GLY A 367 -6.24 -20.87 23.59
N THR A 368 -6.13 -20.52 24.88
CA THR A 368 -5.50 -19.28 25.37
C THR A 368 -4.16 -19.53 26.08
N GLU A 369 -3.66 -20.78 26.06
CA GLU A 369 -2.35 -21.13 26.62
C GLU A 369 -1.22 -20.63 25.72
N CYS A 370 -0.16 -20.07 26.33
CA CYS A 370 0.98 -19.51 25.59
C CYS A 370 1.61 -20.51 24.62
N SER A 371 1.80 -21.76 25.06
CA SER A 371 2.48 -22.82 24.30
C SER A 371 1.71 -23.32 23.08
N LYS A 372 0.45 -22.92 22.90
CA LYS A 372 -0.34 -23.31 21.71
C LYS A 372 -0.09 -22.40 20.52
N CYS A 373 0.29 -21.16 20.78
CA CYS A 373 0.46 -20.10 19.78
C CYS A 373 1.90 -19.62 19.66
N HIS A 374 2.71 -19.75 20.71
CA HIS A 374 4.09 -19.28 20.77
C HIS A 374 5.01 -20.41 21.23
N TYR A 375 5.92 -20.83 20.35
CA TYR A 375 6.91 -21.89 20.60
C TYR A 375 8.32 -21.33 20.69
#